data_AF-A0A1H1J4S4-F1
#
_entry.id   AF-A0A1H1J4S4-F1
#
_cell.length_a   1.000
_cell.length_b   1.000
_cell.length_c   1.000
_cell.angle_alpha   90.00
_cell.angle_beta   90.00
_cell.angle_gamma   90.00
#
_symmetry.space_group_name_H-M   'P 1'
#
loop_
_entity.id
_entity.type
_entity.pdbx_description
1 polymer ?
#
loop_
_entity_poly.entity_id
_entity_poly.type
_entity_poly.pdbx_seq_one_letter_code
_entity_poly.pdbx_strand_id
1 'polypeptide(L)' 'MHSLFTIYELERFSTEQLYKLHSILLRFLPLTELGSDERRDILATLENVERLINMRLKKRNDLSRAGKHP' A
#
# COMPACT_ATOMS: atom_id res chain seq x y z
N MET A 1 1.90 7.57 16.93
CA MET A 1 1.14 6.87 15.87
C MET A 1 2.19 6.16 15.03
N HIS A 2 2.23 4.83 15.06
CA HIS A 2 3.31 4.03 14.49
C HIS A 2 2.68 3.03 13.52
N SER A 3 2.63 3.34 12.21
CA SER A 3 2.17 2.38 11.21
C SER A 3 2.86 1.02 11.39
N LEU A 4 2.14 -0.08 11.20
CA LEU A 4 2.70 -1.44 11.25
C LEU A 4 3.93 -1.60 10.36
N PHE A 5 3.95 -0.89 9.24
CA PHE A 5 5.11 -0.72 8.38
C PHE A 5 5.28 0.73 7.97
N THR A 6 6.50 1.24 8.03
CA THR A 6 6.85 2.52 7.43
C THR A 6 6.77 2.45 5.91
N ILE A 7 6.60 3.60 5.25
CA ILE A 7 6.59 3.65 3.78
C ILE A 7 7.90 3.11 3.16
N TYR A 8 9.04 3.35 3.80
CA TYR A 8 10.36 2.88 3.33
C TYR A 8 10.49 1.35 3.39
N GLU A 9 9.90 0.71 4.39
CA GLU A 9 9.87 -0.75 4.47
C GLU A 9 8.99 -1.34 3.35
N LEU A 10 7.84 -0.71 3.10
CA LEU A 10 6.91 -1.12 2.05
C LEU A 10 7.47 -0.93 0.63
N GLU A 11 8.35 0.06 0.41
CA GLU A 11 9.00 0.26 -0.88
C GLU A 11 9.80 -0.97 -1.34
N ARG A 12 10.33 -1.75 -0.39
CA ARG A 12 11.11 -2.97 -0.67
C ARG A 12 10.23 -4.15 -1.11
N PHE A 13 8.92 -4.06 -0.94
CA PHE A 13 7.98 -5.12 -1.29
C PHE A 13 7.71 -5.10 -2.79
N SER A 14 7.57 -6.29 -3.40
CA SER A 14 7.05 -6.40 -4.75
C SER A 14 5.59 -5.93 -4.82
N THR A 15 5.10 -5.60 -6.02
CA THR A 15 3.71 -5.18 -6.20
C THR A 15 2.72 -6.26 -5.73
N GLU A 16 3.02 -7.53 -5.98
CA GLU A 16 2.20 -8.66 -5.50
C GLU A 16 2.20 -8.78 -3.97
N GLN A 17 3.35 -8.52 -3.33
CA GLN A 17 3.43 -8.49 -1.88
C GLN A 17 2.59 -7.33 -1.29
N LEU A 18 2.58 -6.17 -1.95
CA LEU A 18 1.73 -5.04 -1.55
C LEU A 18 0.23 -5.37 -1.67
N TYR A 19 -0.21 -5.99 -2.78
CA TYR A 19 -1.60 -6.44 -2.92
C TYR A 19 -2.01 -7.48 -1.88
N LYS A 20 -1.12 -8.44 -1.59
CA LYS A 20 -1.36 -9.44 -0.56
C LYS A 20 -1.48 -8.80 0.82
N LEU A 21 -0.58 -7.88 1.16
CA LEU A 21 -0.62 -7.14 2.42
C LEU A 21 -1.90 -6.30 2.54
N HIS A 22 -2.30 -5.59 1.47
CA HIS A 22 -3.56 -4.84 1.42
C HIS A 22 -4.77 -5.72 1.73
N SER A 23 -4.88 -6.87 1.05
CA SER A 23 -5.97 -7.83 1.27
C SER A 23 -6.00 -8.37 2.71
N ILE A 24 -4.83 -8.66 3.28
CA ILE A 24 -4.70 -9.11 4.66
C ILE A 24 -5.19 -8.03 5.63
N LEU A 25 -4.68 -6.79 5.50
CA LEU A 25 -5.02 -5.69 6.39
C LEU A 25 -6.51 -5.33 6.32
N LEU A 26 -7.13 -5.37 5.14
CA LEU A 26 -8.57 -5.16 5.00
C LEU A 26 -9.41 -6.23 5.73
N ARG A 27 -8.93 -7.48 5.78
CA ARG A 27 -9.61 -8.55 6.54
C ARG A 27 -9.45 -8.40 8.06
N PHE A 28 -8.32 -7.84 8.51
CA PHE A 28 -8.07 -7.61 9.94
C PHE A 28 -8.74 -6.35 10.48
N LEU A 29 -8.89 -5.31 9.65
CA LEU A 29 -9.50 -4.05 10.06
C LEU A 29 -10.86 -4.18 10.80
N PRO A 30 -11.85 -4.99 10.34
CA PRO A 30 -13.12 -5.14 11.05
C PRO A 30 -13.00 -5.89 12.39
N LEU A 31 -11.88 -6.58 12.65
CA LEU A 31 -11.62 -7.29 13.90
C LEU A 31 -11.01 -6.37 14.98
N THR A 32 -10.58 -5.17 14.60
CA THR A 32 -10.01 -4.19 15.53
C THR A 32 -11.07 -3.30 16.16
N GLU A 33 -10.87 -2.97 17.44
CA GLU A 33 -11.72 -2.02 18.16
C GLU A 33 -11.68 -0.62 17.53
N LEU A 34 -12.83 0.05 17.50
CA LEU A 34 -12.93 1.41 17.00
C LEU A 34 -12.10 2.36 17.87
N GLY A 35 -11.22 3.15 17.23
CA GLY A 35 -10.38 4.12 17.92
C GLY A 35 -9.15 3.54 18.61
N SER A 36 -8.88 2.24 18.51
CA SER A 36 -7.66 1.64 19.03
C SER A 36 -6.42 2.10 18.25
N ASP A 37 -5.25 2.03 18.90
CA ASP A 37 -3.96 2.26 18.24
C ASP A 37 -3.74 1.27 17.10
N GLU A 38 -4.04 -0.01 17.33
CA GLU A 38 -3.95 -1.05 16.30
C GLU A 38 -4.77 -0.71 15.06
N ARG A 39 -6.01 -0.23 15.23
CA ARG A 39 -6.84 0.20 14.11
C ARG A 39 -6.22 1.37 13.36
N ARG A 40 -5.70 2.38 14.08
CA ARG A 40 -5.01 3.52 13.47
C ARG A 40 -3.78 3.08 12.67
N ASP A 41 -3.00 2.16 13.21
CA ASP A 41 -1.78 1.68 12.58
C ASP A 41 -2.06 0.81 11.34
N ILE A 42 -3.13 0.00 11.36
CA ILE A 42 -3.63 -0.72 10.18
C ILE A 42 -4.07 0.27 9.10
N LEU A 43 -4.87 1.28 9.45
CA LEU A 43 -5.36 2.29 8.50
C LEU A 43 -4.20 3.08 7.88
N ALA A 44 -3.23 3.51 8.68
CA ALA A 44 -2.04 4.21 8.20
C ALA A 44 -1.21 3.32 7.25
N THR A 45 -1.09 2.02 7.55
CA THR A 45 -0.39 1.08 6.69
C THR A 45 -1.14 0.84 5.37
N LEU A 46 -2.47 0.73 5.41
CA LEU A 46 -3.32 0.61 4.22
C LEU A 46 -3.14 1.81 3.29
N GLU A 47 -3.17 3.03 3.83
CA GLU A 47 -2.95 4.26 3.06
C GLU A 47 -1.58 4.25 2.36
N ASN A 48 -0.52 3.87 3.07
CA ASN A 48 0.82 3.77 2.50
C ASN A 48 0.90 2.72 1.37
N VAL A 49 0.27 1.56 1.55
CA VAL A 49 0.22 0.50 0.53
C VAL A 49 -0.51 0.97 -0.72
N GLU A 50 -1.67 1.61 -0.58
CA GLU A 50 -2.45 2.15 -1.69
C GLU A 50 -1.68 3.22 -2.46
N ARG A 51 -1.00 4.13 -1.74
CA ARG A 51 -0.13 5.14 -2.34
C ARG A 51 0.96 4.51 -3.20
N LEU A 52 1.65 3.50 -2.70
CA LEU A 52 2.73 2.84 -3.44
C LEU A 52 2.23 2.07 -4.67
N ILE A 53 1.09 1.39 -4.56
CA ILE A 53 0.44 0.72 -5.70
C ILE A 53 0.12 1.74 -6.80
N ASN A 54 -0.54 2.85 -6.45
CA ASN A 54 -0.92 3.90 -7.38
C ASN A 54 0.31 4.56 -8.04
N MET A 55 1.37 4.82 -7.28
CA MET A 55 2.63 5.33 -7.82
C MET A 55 3.26 4.38 -8.85
N ARG A 56 3.27 3.07 -8.56
CA ARG A 56 3.82 2.06 -9.47
C ARG A 56 2.99 1.89 -10.74
N LEU A 57 1.67 1.99 -10.64
CA LEU A 57 0.77 1.99 -11.80
C LEU A 57 1.01 3.20 -12.69
N LYS A 58 1.11 4.39 -12.09
CA LYS A 58 1.42 5.63 -12.82
C LYS A 58 2.75 5.51 -13.57
N LYS A 59 3.83 5.10 -12.87
CA LYS A 59 5.16 4.91 -13.48
C LYS A 59 5.13 3.93 -14.65
N ARG A 60 4.38 2.82 -14.53
CA ARG A 60 4.21 1.84 -15.61
C ARG A 60 3.48 2.44 -16.82
N ASN A 61 2.43 3.20 -16.58
CA ASN A 61 1.66 3.85 -17.65
C ASN A 61 2.49 4.91 -18.38
N ASP A 62 3.32 5.67 -17.66
CA ASP A 62 4.21 6.66 -18.25
C ASP A 62 5.28 6.01 -19.15
N LEU A 63 5.86 4.89 -18.71
CA LEU A 63 6.81 4.10 -19.52
C LEU A 63 6.15 3.52 -20.78
N SER A 64 4.93 2.99 -20.66
CA SER A 64 4.16 2.48 -21.81
C SER A 64 3.78 3.57 -22.82
N ARG A 65 3.72 4.84 -22.40
CA ARG A 65 3.47 5.99 -23.29
C ARG A 65 4.74 6.47 -23.97
N ALA A 66 5.88 6.48 -23.26
CA ALA A 66 7.16 6.90 -23.81
C ALA A 66 7.69 5.96 -24.92
N GLY A 67 7.39 4.67 -24.85
CA GLY A 67 7.78 3.69 -25.89
C GLY A 67 6.92 3.66 -27.16
N LYS A 68 5.96 4.60 -27.34
CA LYS A 68 5.02 4.62 -28.47
C LYS A 68 5.32 5.68 -29.55
N HIS A 69 6.49 6.31 -29.54
CA HIS A 69 6.91 7.22 -30.62
C HIS A 69 7.78 6.49 -31.66
N PRO A 70 7.27 6.22 -32.88
CA PRO A 70 8.11 6.03 -34.06
C PRO A 70 8.75 7.35 -34.52
#